data_AF-A0A944XPT3-F1
#
_entry.id   AF-A0A944XPT3-F1
#
_cell.length_a   1.000
_cell.length_b   1.000
_cell.length_c   1.000
_cell.angle_alpha   90.00
_cell.angle_beta   90.00
_cell.angle_gamma   90.00
#
_symmetry.space_group_name_H-M   'P 1'
#
loop_
_entity.id
_entity.type
_entity.pdbx_description
1 polymer ?
#
loop_
_entity_poly.entity_id
_entity_poly.type
_entity_poly.pdbx_seq_one_letter_code
_entity_poly.pdbx_strand_id
1 'polypeptide(L)'
;GLEAKLKDPALIKHGESVVRKRGCFACHDIKGMEKEGRIAPELSAFGRKMIAELEFGDSHIPHTWEAWAKKKLQKPSTFRTERVLDKMPNFHLSPDDIDALVVLLKGFNGSKVPIKYRKVLSEKEKIIETGRRVITKYNCRGCHNVEGEGGNIQKYLKAKAQYPPPLEMGDYHVGERLKSAWLYSFLRSPTPVRTWLKVKMPTFAFSDKEVRDLTAYFEAMSPGPEYEVGTHKTKDNAVAQKGAEMVTYMDCGRCHDDGQKGIEFSLASQRLRQDWIPKWLKDTRAMIPWTPMPSHWVKDGDGYKVPTKYDEVNSVGDVDTQVGTLKDLIVAYNTAELDFDASLGEGGDDEEEGEEDDSGEDDDEEDDE
;
A
#
# COMPACT_ATOMS: atom_id res chain seq x y z
N GLY A 1 -76.26 -7.24 -13.67
CA GLY A 1 -75.20 -6.76 -14.56
C GLY A 1 -74.06 -6.20 -13.74
N LEU A 2 -73.34 -5.22 -14.29
CA LEU A 2 -72.32 -4.46 -13.57
C LEU A 2 -72.92 -3.72 -12.36
N GLU A 3 -74.17 -3.25 -12.47
CA GLU A 3 -74.91 -2.50 -11.45
C GLU A 3 -75.02 -3.26 -10.12
N ALA A 4 -75.19 -4.58 -10.18
CA ALA A 4 -75.25 -5.44 -9.00
C ALA A 4 -73.90 -5.54 -8.28
N LYS A 5 -72.78 -5.37 -9.01
CA LYS A 5 -71.42 -5.44 -8.47
C LYS A 5 -70.90 -4.09 -7.98
N LEU A 6 -71.55 -2.97 -8.32
CA LEU A 6 -71.16 -1.62 -7.85
C LEU A 6 -71.25 -1.46 -6.32
N LYS A 7 -71.98 -2.34 -5.63
CA LYS A 7 -72.13 -2.33 -4.16
C LYS A 7 -71.33 -3.45 -3.46
N ASP A 8 -70.56 -4.25 -4.20
CA ASP A 8 -69.75 -5.34 -3.65
C ASP A 8 -68.48 -4.78 -2.97
N PRO A 9 -68.36 -4.79 -1.63
CA PRO A 9 -67.22 -4.20 -0.94
C PRO A 9 -65.91 -4.95 -1.19
N ALA A 10 -65.98 -6.27 -1.46
CA ALA A 10 -64.81 -7.08 -1.73
C ALA A 10 -64.26 -6.76 -3.13
N LEU A 11 -65.13 -6.58 -4.13
CA LEU A 11 -64.73 -6.21 -5.48
C LEU A 11 -64.19 -4.77 -5.55
N ILE A 12 -64.79 -3.83 -4.82
CA ILE A 12 -64.27 -2.45 -4.68
C ILE A 12 -62.86 -2.47 -4.07
N LYS A 13 -62.68 -3.17 -2.94
CA LYS A 13 -61.37 -3.30 -2.28
C LYS A 13 -60.33 -4.01 -3.15
N HIS A 14 -60.75 -4.97 -3.98
CA HIS A 14 -59.87 -5.59 -4.97
C HIS A 14 -59.46 -4.59 -6.06
N GLY A 15 -60.39 -3.79 -6.58
CA GLY A 15 -60.10 -2.72 -7.55
C GLY A 15 -59.10 -1.70 -6.99
N GLU A 16 -59.30 -1.23 -5.76
CA GLU A 16 -58.35 -0.39 -5.04
C GLU A 16 -56.95 -1.03 -4.93
N SER A 17 -56.89 -2.33 -4.61
CA SER A 17 -55.63 -3.06 -4.55
C SER A 17 -54.94 -3.15 -5.92
N VAL A 18 -55.69 -3.28 -7.01
CA VAL A 18 -55.14 -3.28 -8.37
C VAL A 18 -54.57 -1.90 -8.71
N VAL A 19 -55.31 -0.82 -8.45
CA VAL A 19 -54.84 0.56 -8.65
C VAL A 19 -53.54 0.81 -7.89
N ARG A 20 -53.49 0.46 -6.60
CA ARG A 20 -52.28 0.59 -5.77
C ARG A 20 -51.13 -0.31 -6.23
N LYS A 21 -51.40 -1.52 -6.73
CA LYS A 21 -50.36 -2.45 -7.23
C LYS A 21 -49.79 -2.05 -8.59
N ARG A 22 -50.58 -1.36 -9.42
CA ARG A 22 -50.20 -0.89 -10.77
C ARG A 22 -49.69 0.55 -10.81
N GLY A 23 -50.01 1.36 -9.80
CA GLY A 23 -49.50 2.74 -9.70
C GLY A 23 -50.22 3.75 -10.57
N CYS A 24 -51.51 3.54 -10.87
CA CYS A 24 -52.26 4.47 -11.73
C CYS A 24 -52.29 5.90 -11.15
N PHE A 25 -52.27 6.00 -9.82
CA PHE A 25 -52.16 7.26 -9.07
C PHE A 25 -50.86 8.05 -9.34
N ALA A 26 -49.83 7.44 -9.94
CA ALA A 26 -48.59 8.13 -10.29
C ALA A 26 -48.74 9.05 -11.52
N CYS A 27 -49.82 8.88 -12.30
CA CYS A 27 -50.15 9.67 -13.49
C CYS A 27 -51.58 10.24 -13.50
N HIS A 28 -52.49 9.72 -12.66
CA HIS A 28 -53.89 10.16 -12.58
C HIS A 28 -54.25 10.57 -11.15
N ASP A 29 -54.99 11.68 -11.01
CA ASP A 29 -55.59 12.04 -9.73
C ASP A 29 -56.72 11.07 -9.37
N ILE A 30 -56.56 10.34 -8.26
CA ILE A 30 -57.53 9.37 -7.77
C ILE A 30 -57.89 9.72 -6.33
N LYS A 31 -59.17 9.98 -6.07
CA LYS A 31 -59.68 10.40 -4.76
C LYS A 31 -59.35 9.37 -3.68
N GLY A 32 -58.70 9.80 -2.61
CA GLY A 32 -58.22 8.94 -1.51
C GLY A 32 -56.88 8.25 -1.78
N MET A 33 -56.16 8.62 -2.85
CA MET A 33 -54.82 8.14 -3.18
C MET A 33 -53.81 9.27 -3.43
N GLU A 34 -54.16 10.51 -3.08
CA GLU A 34 -53.37 11.73 -3.32
C GLU A 34 -52.04 11.77 -2.55
N LYS A 35 -51.86 10.86 -1.57
CA LYS A 35 -50.65 10.72 -0.74
C LYS A 35 -49.84 9.44 -1.05
N GLU A 36 -50.26 8.64 -2.04
CA GLU A 36 -49.57 7.39 -2.37
C GLU A 36 -48.22 7.66 -3.03
N GLY A 37 -47.17 6.95 -2.59
CA GLY A 37 -45.80 7.16 -3.05
C GLY A 37 -45.52 6.56 -4.42
N ARG A 38 -44.62 7.19 -5.20
CA ARG A 38 -44.21 6.70 -6.54
C ARG A 38 -43.75 5.24 -6.48
N ILE A 39 -44.29 4.40 -7.37
CA ILE A 39 -43.93 2.96 -7.46
C ILE A 39 -42.60 2.75 -8.21
N ALA A 40 -42.26 3.64 -9.14
CA ALA A 40 -41.04 3.56 -9.91
C ALA A 40 -39.81 4.03 -9.10
N PRO A 41 -38.63 3.40 -9.27
CA PRO A 41 -37.40 3.85 -8.65
C PRO A 41 -36.94 5.20 -9.17
N GLU A 42 -36.13 5.89 -8.37
CA GLU A 42 -35.38 7.08 -8.76
C GLU A 42 -34.33 6.73 -9.84
N LEU A 43 -34.17 7.57 -10.86
CA LEU A 43 -33.30 7.28 -12.02
C LEU A 43 -32.08 8.20 -12.16
N SER A 44 -32.03 9.36 -11.48
CA SER A 44 -30.95 10.36 -11.57
C SER A 44 -29.57 9.83 -11.17
N ALA A 45 -29.52 8.70 -10.47
CA ALA A 45 -28.31 7.96 -10.10
C ALA A 45 -28.21 6.55 -10.72
N PHE A 46 -29.03 6.20 -11.72
CA PHE A 46 -29.09 4.84 -12.27
C PHE A 46 -27.83 4.41 -13.04
N GLY A 47 -27.14 5.34 -13.73
CA GLY A 47 -25.96 5.09 -14.55
C GLY A 47 -24.72 4.61 -13.79
N ARG A 48 -24.68 4.85 -12.47
CA ARG A 48 -23.60 4.42 -11.56
C ARG A 48 -23.85 3.08 -10.85
N LYS A 49 -24.99 2.42 -11.08
CA LYS A 49 -25.26 1.10 -10.49
C LYS A 49 -24.22 0.09 -10.95
N MET A 50 -23.64 -0.64 -9.99
CA MET A 50 -22.75 -1.76 -10.28
C MET A 50 -23.54 -2.97 -10.77
N ILE A 51 -22.88 -3.91 -11.46
CA ILE A 51 -23.52 -5.14 -11.96
C ILE A 51 -24.15 -5.94 -10.80
N ALA A 52 -23.51 -5.95 -9.63
CA ALA A 52 -24.03 -6.58 -8.40
C ALA A 52 -25.28 -5.90 -7.81
N GLU A 53 -25.68 -4.72 -8.29
CA GLU A 53 -26.91 -4.03 -7.89
C GLU A 53 -28.06 -4.20 -8.91
N LEU A 54 -27.86 -5.03 -9.93
CA LEU A 54 -28.82 -5.31 -11.00
C LEU A 54 -29.31 -6.76 -10.88
N GLU A 55 -30.63 -6.93 -10.86
CA GLU A 55 -31.27 -8.24 -10.74
C GLU A 55 -31.42 -8.89 -12.12
N PHE A 56 -30.68 -9.96 -12.38
CA PHE A 56 -30.71 -10.68 -13.66
C PHE A 56 -31.72 -11.85 -13.68
N GLY A 57 -32.26 -12.28 -12.53
CA GLY A 57 -33.17 -13.42 -12.43
C GLY A 57 -32.66 -14.64 -13.20
N ASP A 58 -33.58 -15.35 -13.88
CA ASP A 58 -33.26 -16.53 -14.70
C ASP A 58 -32.87 -16.17 -16.17
N SER A 59 -32.47 -14.92 -16.42
CA SER A 59 -32.21 -14.44 -17.78
C SER A 59 -30.82 -14.79 -18.29
N HIS A 60 -30.75 -15.24 -19.54
CA HIS A 60 -29.51 -15.67 -20.20
C HIS A 60 -28.99 -14.55 -21.12
N ILE A 61 -28.76 -13.36 -20.56
CA ILE A 61 -28.16 -12.21 -21.25
C ILE A 61 -26.72 -11.98 -20.76
N PRO A 62 -25.87 -11.25 -21.49
CA PRO A 62 -24.58 -10.82 -20.96
C PRO A 62 -24.76 -10.05 -19.63
N HIS A 63 -23.98 -10.38 -18.60
CA HIS A 63 -24.03 -9.73 -17.29
C HIS A 63 -23.33 -8.35 -17.30
N THR A 64 -23.83 -7.43 -18.13
CA THR A 64 -23.34 -6.06 -18.24
C THR A 64 -24.47 -5.07 -17.95
N TRP A 65 -24.11 -3.87 -17.48
CA TRP A 65 -25.08 -2.80 -17.20
C TRP A 65 -25.89 -2.43 -18.46
N GLU A 66 -25.24 -2.39 -19.63
CA GLU A 66 -25.89 -2.04 -20.90
C GLU A 66 -26.89 -3.11 -21.35
N ALA A 67 -26.48 -4.38 -21.34
CA ALA A 67 -27.36 -5.49 -21.73
C ALA A 67 -28.58 -5.56 -20.79
N TRP A 68 -28.38 -5.35 -19.49
CA TRP A 68 -29.48 -5.25 -18.53
C TRP A 68 -30.43 -4.08 -18.85
N ALA A 69 -29.90 -2.87 -19.03
CA ALA A 69 -30.70 -1.67 -19.29
C ALA A 69 -31.49 -1.78 -20.61
N LYS A 70 -30.85 -2.19 -21.71
CA LYS A 70 -31.51 -2.46 -22.99
C LYS A 70 -32.61 -3.50 -22.84
N LYS A 71 -32.33 -4.62 -22.16
CA LYS A 71 -33.32 -5.69 -21.99
C LYS A 71 -34.50 -5.26 -21.12
N LYS A 72 -34.23 -4.47 -20.08
CA LYS A 72 -35.26 -3.92 -19.19
C LYS A 72 -36.22 -2.99 -19.93
N LEU A 73 -35.71 -2.14 -20.83
CA LEU A 73 -36.55 -1.26 -21.66
C LEU A 73 -37.33 -2.03 -22.73
N GLN A 74 -36.69 -3.01 -23.40
CA GLN A 74 -37.31 -3.81 -24.48
C GLN A 74 -38.41 -4.76 -23.98
N LYS A 75 -38.14 -5.48 -22.88
CA LYS A 75 -39.03 -6.51 -22.31
C LYS A 75 -38.81 -6.56 -20.80
N PRO A 76 -39.42 -5.64 -20.01
CA PRO A 76 -39.15 -5.53 -18.58
C PRO A 76 -39.26 -6.85 -17.83
N SER A 77 -40.32 -7.61 -18.14
CA SER A 77 -40.68 -8.88 -17.51
C SER A 77 -39.67 -10.03 -17.69
N THR A 78 -38.59 -9.83 -18.45
CA THR A 78 -37.46 -10.78 -18.55
C THR A 78 -36.84 -11.09 -17.18
N PHE A 79 -36.84 -10.15 -16.23
CA PHE A 79 -36.22 -10.32 -14.91
C PHE A 79 -37.22 -10.68 -13.79
N ARG A 80 -38.44 -11.11 -14.14
CA ARG A 80 -39.48 -11.42 -13.16
C ARG A 80 -39.33 -12.84 -12.63
N THR A 81 -39.05 -12.97 -11.33
CA THR A 81 -39.06 -14.25 -10.59
C THR A 81 -40.27 -14.33 -9.65
N GLU A 82 -40.45 -15.45 -8.94
CA GLU A 82 -41.49 -15.58 -7.91
C GLU A 82 -41.34 -14.55 -6.78
N ARG A 83 -40.09 -14.18 -6.45
CA ARG A 83 -39.73 -13.26 -5.37
C ARG A 83 -39.63 -11.82 -5.86
N VAL A 84 -39.21 -11.61 -7.11
CA VAL A 84 -39.06 -10.29 -7.74
C VAL A 84 -40.19 -10.06 -8.74
N LEU A 85 -41.28 -9.49 -8.23
CA LEU A 85 -42.40 -9.06 -9.06
C LEU A 85 -42.03 -7.80 -9.86
N ASP A 86 -41.65 -7.99 -11.12
CA ASP A 86 -41.52 -6.85 -12.02
C ASP A 86 -42.89 -6.22 -12.31
N LYS A 87 -42.95 -4.90 -12.13
CA LYS A 87 -44.15 -4.07 -12.29
C LYS A 87 -44.02 -3.05 -13.42
N MET A 88 -42.84 -2.89 -14.01
CA MET A 88 -42.64 -1.97 -15.13
C MET A 88 -43.47 -2.46 -16.34
N PRO A 89 -44.36 -1.62 -16.90
CA PRO A 89 -45.12 -2.00 -18.09
C PRO A 89 -44.20 -2.06 -19.31
N ASN A 90 -44.57 -2.85 -20.32
CA ASN A 90 -43.92 -2.76 -21.61
C ASN A 90 -44.48 -1.54 -22.35
N PHE A 91 -43.62 -0.58 -22.66
CA PHE A 91 -43.98 0.65 -23.38
C PHE A 91 -43.91 0.48 -24.91
N HIS A 92 -43.45 -0.68 -25.41
CA HIS A 92 -43.30 -0.98 -26.84
C HIS A 92 -42.42 0.06 -27.60
N LEU A 93 -41.35 0.49 -26.93
CA LEU A 93 -40.37 1.46 -27.45
C LEU A 93 -39.68 0.95 -28.72
N SER A 94 -39.33 1.88 -29.62
CA SER A 94 -38.51 1.55 -30.78
C SER A 94 -37.06 1.21 -30.37
N PRO A 95 -36.28 0.52 -31.23
CA PRO A 95 -34.85 0.29 -30.95
C PRO A 95 -34.07 1.58 -30.71
N ASP A 96 -34.34 2.62 -31.51
CA ASP A 96 -33.65 3.91 -31.44
C ASP A 96 -33.98 4.64 -30.12
N ASP A 97 -35.24 4.60 -29.66
CA ASP A 97 -35.64 5.14 -28.35
C ASP A 97 -34.95 4.40 -27.20
N ILE A 98 -34.80 3.09 -27.30
CA ILE A 98 -34.12 2.27 -26.28
C ILE A 98 -32.64 2.66 -26.20
N ASP A 99 -31.94 2.81 -27.33
CA ASP A 99 -30.54 3.22 -27.34
C ASP A 99 -30.36 4.66 -26.82
N ALA A 100 -31.22 5.60 -27.23
CA ALA A 100 -31.21 6.97 -26.71
C ALA A 100 -31.44 7.03 -25.19
N LEU A 101 -32.40 6.27 -24.67
CA LEU A 101 -32.67 6.17 -23.24
C LEU A 101 -31.51 5.52 -22.47
N VAL A 102 -30.84 4.52 -23.03
CA VAL A 102 -29.67 3.87 -22.41
C VAL A 102 -28.50 4.85 -22.28
N VAL A 103 -28.25 5.68 -23.30
CA VAL A 103 -27.24 6.76 -23.23
C VAL A 103 -27.59 7.77 -22.15
N LEU A 104 -28.84 8.25 -22.11
CA LEU A 104 -29.31 9.20 -21.10
C LEU A 104 -29.17 8.62 -19.67
N LEU A 105 -29.68 7.40 -19.47
CA LEU A 105 -29.60 6.68 -18.19
C LEU A 105 -28.15 6.41 -17.77
N LYS A 106 -27.22 6.24 -18.70
CA LYS A 106 -25.80 6.09 -18.38
C LYS A 106 -25.17 7.40 -17.89
N GLY A 107 -25.64 8.54 -18.40
CA GLY A 107 -25.26 9.88 -17.94
C GLY A 107 -25.75 10.23 -16.52
N PHE A 108 -26.81 9.56 -16.04
CA PHE A 108 -27.39 9.77 -14.71
C PHE A 108 -26.52 9.15 -13.60
N ASN A 109 -25.45 9.85 -13.23
CA ASN A 109 -24.46 9.44 -12.23
C ASN A 109 -24.73 9.92 -10.78
N GLY A 110 -25.87 10.59 -10.54
CA GLY A 110 -26.26 11.11 -9.24
C GLY A 110 -25.79 12.54 -8.97
N SER A 111 -26.38 13.17 -7.95
CA SER A 111 -26.18 14.59 -7.64
C SER A 111 -24.70 14.96 -7.48
N LYS A 112 -24.21 15.88 -8.32
CA LYS A 112 -22.95 16.59 -8.07
C LYS A 112 -23.11 17.34 -6.74
N VAL A 113 -22.40 16.91 -5.69
CA VAL A 113 -22.33 17.66 -4.41
C VAL A 113 -21.98 19.11 -4.73
N PRO A 114 -22.82 20.11 -4.38
CA PRO A 114 -22.54 21.51 -4.64
C PRO A 114 -21.16 21.94 -4.11
N ILE A 115 -20.46 22.84 -4.81
CA ILE A 115 -19.09 23.25 -4.45
C ILE A 115 -19.03 23.75 -2.99
N LYS A 116 -20.05 24.47 -2.52
CA LYS A 116 -20.18 24.94 -1.13
C LYS A 116 -20.22 23.85 -0.04
N TYR A 117 -20.44 22.58 -0.42
CA TYR A 117 -20.41 21.42 0.48
C TYR A 117 -19.21 20.50 0.19
N ARG A 118 -18.27 20.92 -0.66
CA ARG A 118 -16.98 20.24 -0.85
C ARG A 118 -15.92 21.00 -0.08
N LYS A 119 -15.07 20.29 0.66
CA LYS A 119 -13.81 20.87 1.14
C LYS A 119 -12.95 21.23 -0.08
N VAL A 120 -12.54 22.49 -0.18
CA VAL A 120 -11.53 22.91 -1.16
C VAL A 120 -10.18 22.48 -0.60
N LEU A 121 -9.59 21.44 -1.20
CA LEU A 121 -8.29 20.92 -0.80
C LEU A 121 -7.16 21.80 -1.36
N SER A 122 -6.17 22.10 -0.53
CA SER A 122 -4.85 22.59 -0.96
C SER A 122 -4.15 21.56 -1.86
N GLU A 123 -3.10 21.97 -2.58
CA GLU A 123 -2.41 21.03 -3.49
C GLU A 123 -1.79 19.84 -2.74
N LYS A 124 -1.16 20.10 -1.59
CA LYS A 124 -0.64 19.06 -0.69
C LYS A 124 -1.72 18.07 -0.25
N GLU A 125 -2.91 18.57 0.12
CA GLU A 125 -4.04 17.70 0.49
C GLU A 125 -4.58 16.89 -0.71
N LYS A 126 -4.57 17.42 -1.94
CA LYS A 126 -4.97 16.65 -3.13
C LYS A 126 -4.00 15.50 -3.40
N ILE A 127 -2.69 15.72 -3.23
CA ILE A 127 -1.66 14.69 -3.34
C ILE A 127 -1.92 13.61 -2.28
N ILE A 128 -2.09 14.02 -1.02
CA ILE A 128 -2.36 13.11 0.10
C ILE A 128 -3.63 12.27 -0.15
N GLU A 129 -4.75 12.90 -0.54
CA GLU A 129 -5.99 12.20 -0.85
C GLU A 129 -5.90 11.27 -2.07
N THR A 130 -5.04 11.60 -3.04
CA THR A 130 -4.80 10.73 -4.20
C THR A 130 -4.02 9.48 -3.77
N GLY A 131 -2.96 9.63 -2.98
CA GLY A 131 -2.23 8.50 -2.40
C GLY A 131 -3.07 7.63 -1.49
N ARG A 132 -3.86 8.22 -0.58
CA ARG A 132 -4.80 7.49 0.31
C ARG A 132 -5.75 6.57 -0.46
N ARG A 133 -6.19 6.96 -1.66
CA ARG A 133 -7.02 6.11 -2.54
C ARG A 133 -6.24 4.90 -3.07
N VAL A 134 -4.98 5.06 -3.46
CA VAL A 134 -4.13 3.94 -3.92
C VAL A 134 -3.80 3.01 -2.74
N ILE A 135 -3.39 3.55 -1.60
CA ILE A 135 -3.19 2.83 -0.32
C ILE A 135 -4.40 1.96 0.04
N THR A 136 -5.61 2.50 -0.14
CA THR A 136 -6.87 1.80 0.14
C THR A 136 -7.19 0.76 -0.94
N LYS A 137 -7.08 1.12 -2.23
CA LYS A 137 -7.35 0.24 -3.39
C LYS A 137 -6.53 -1.05 -3.34
N TYR A 138 -5.25 -0.95 -2.96
CA TYR A 138 -4.32 -2.08 -2.90
C TYR A 138 -4.12 -2.62 -1.47
N ASN A 139 -4.96 -2.19 -0.51
CA ASN A 139 -4.96 -2.66 0.87
C ASN A 139 -3.58 -2.64 1.55
N CYS A 140 -2.80 -1.58 1.36
CA CYS A 140 -1.45 -1.49 1.94
C CYS A 140 -1.47 -1.55 3.48
N ARG A 141 -2.55 -1.03 4.10
CA ARG A 141 -2.83 -1.14 5.55
C ARG A 141 -3.05 -2.58 6.05
N GLY A 142 -3.29 -3.53 5.15
CA GLY A 142 -3.31 -4.96 5.46
C GLY A 142 -1.96 -5.45 6.00
N CYS A 143 -0.85 -4.94 5.49
CA CYS A 143 0.50 -5.34 5.89
C CYS A 143 1.23 -4.25 6.68
N HIS A 144 1.19 -3.01 6.20
CA HIS A 144 1.93 -1.88 6.75
C HIS A 144 1.06 -1.03 7.68
N ASN A 145 1.69 -0.30 8.59
CA ASN A 145 1.04 0.82 9.26
C ASN A 145 1.17 2.08 8.38
N VAL A 146 0.05 2.78 8.17
CA VAL A 146 -0.06 3.96 7.31
C VAL A 146 -0.97 4.98 8.02
N GLU A 147 -0.36 6.05 8.52
CA GLU A 147 -1.00 7.14 9.26
C GLU A 147 -1.49 6.69 10.65
N GLY A 148 -0.71 5.85 11.32
CA GLY A 148 -1.06 5.24 12.61
C GLY A 148 -1.98 4.01 12.50
N GLU A 149 -2.64 3.81 11.36
CA GLU A 149 -3.59 2.71 11.14
C GLU A 149 -3.01 1.54 10.33
N GLY A 150 -3.53 0.32 10.55
CA GLY A 150 -3.15 -0.87 9.79
C GLY A 150 -2.15 -1.76 10.51
N GLY A 151 -1.27 -2.42 9.75
CA GLY A 151 -0.39 -3.48 10.27
C GLY A 151 -1.12 -4.80 10.54
N ASN A 152 -2.29 -5.01 9.93
CA ASN A 152 -3.21 -6.11 10.27
C ASN A 152 -2.60 -7.52 10.19
N ILE A 153 -1.55 -7.73 9.38
CA ILE A 153 -0.83 -9.01 9.28
C ILE A 153 -0.05 -9.36 10.56
N GLN A 154 0.33 -8.38 11.39
CA GLN A 154 1.19 -8.60 12.57
C GLN A 154 0.61 -9.62 13.56
N LYS A 155 -0.72 -9.71 13.69
CA LYS A 155 -1.42 -10.71 14.53
C LYS A 155 -1.26 -12.16 14.06
N TYR A 156 -0.77 -12.40 12.85
CA TYR A 156 -0.50 -13.73 12.29
C TYR A 156 0.99 -14.08 12.26
N LEU A 157 1.88 -13.15 12.63
CA LEU A 157 3.33 -13.33 12.58
C LEU A 157 3.87 -13.64 13.98
N LYS A 158 4.59 -14.75 14.11
CA LYS A 158 5.07 -15.27 15.41
C LYS A 158 6.18 -14.41 16.02
N ALA A 159 7.05 -13.81 15.20
CA ALA A 159 8.18 -13.02 15.66
C ALA A 159 8.03 -11.55 15.25
N LYS A 160 8.18 -10.63 16.22
CA LYS A 160 8.07 -9.17 15.99
C LYS A 160 9.03 -8.66 14.89
N ALA A 161 10.22 -9.24 14.77
CA ALA A 161 11.18 -8.89 13.73
C ALA A 161 10.67 -9.19 12.29
N GLN A 162 9.65 -10.03 12.13
CA GLN A 162 9.00 -10.32 10.85
C GLN A 162 7.91 -9.31 10.48
N TYR A 163 7.52 -8.43 11.40
CA TYR A 163 6.48 -7.44 11.14
C TYR A 163 6.93 -6.50 10.00
N PRO A 164 6.06 -6.21 9.01
CA PRO A 164 6.39 -5.25 7.97
C PRO A 164 6.83 -3.91 8.57
N PRO A 165 7.75 -3.18 7.90
CA PRO A 165 8.07 -1.83 8.35
C PRO A 165 6.80 -0.97 8.30
N PRO A 166 6.64 0.00 9.21
CA PRO A 166 5.66 1.05 8.98
C PRO A 166 6.01 1.77 7.67
N LEU A 167 5.01 2.42 7.08
CA LEU A 167 5.22 3.41 6.03
C LEU A 167 5.08 4.81 6.61
N GLU A 168 4.07 5.03 7.45
CA GLU A 168 3.81 6.30 8.13
C GLU A 168 3.33 6.01 9.57
N MET A 169 4.15 6.29 10.60
CA MET A 169 3.85 6.01 12.02
C MET A 169 4.62 6.96 12.95
N GLY A 170 3.91 7.81 13.70
CA GLY A 170 4.57 8.79 14.59
C GLY A 170 5.52 9.68 13.79
N ASP A 171 6.78 9.77 14.25
CA ASP A 171 7.85 10.51 13.56
C ASP A 171 8.52 9.72 12.43
N TYR A 172 8.08 8.49 12.15
CA TYR A 172 8.57 7.69 11.02
C TYR A 172 7.77 7.99 9.75
N HIS A 173 8.47 8.47 8.72
CA HIS A 173 7.95 8.76 7.39
C HIS A 173 8.79 8.04 6.32
N VAL A 174 8.18 7.26 5.44
CA VAL A 174 8.95 6.52 4.42
C VAL A 174 9.47 7.44 3.31
N GLY A 175 8.81 8.59 3.08
CA GLY A 175 9.30 9.64 2.18
C GLY A 175 10.53 10.37 2.69
N GLU A 176 10.74 10.43 4.02
CA GLU A 176 12.02 10.88 4.58
C GLU A 176 13.09 9.80 4.48
N ARG A 177 12.70 8.53 4.60
CA ARG A 177 13.64 7.40 4.61
C ARG A 177 14.25 7.07 3.25
N LEU A 178 13.45 7.06 2.18
CA LEU A 178 13.81 6.46 0.91
C LEU A 178 14.04 7.48 -0.21
N LYS A 179 15.06 7.23 -1.03
CA LYS A 179 15.27 7.95 -2.28
C LYS A 179 14.08 7.68 -3.21
N SER A 180 13.45 8.74 -3.72
CA SER A 180 12.18 8.66 -4.46
C SER A 180 12.29 7.82 -5.74
N ALA A 181 13.44 7.85 -6.41
CA ALA A 181 13.76 7.00 -7.56
C ALA A 181 13.85 5.50 -7.19
N TRP A 182 14.44 5.18 -6.03
CA TRP A 182 14.48 3.79 -5.55
C TRP A 182 13.09 3.29 -5.18
N LEU A 183 12.30 4.12 -4.48
CA LEU A 183 10.92 3.79 -4.12
C LEU A 183 10.03 3.58 -5.35
N TYR A 184 10.18 4.41 -6.39
CA TYR A 184 9.48 4.24 -7.67
C TYR A 184 9.77 2.87 -8.30
N SER A 185 11.05 2.52 -8.44
CA SER A 185 11.49 1.25 -9.02
C SER A 185 11.07 0.05 -8.17
N PHE A 186 11.15 0.16 -6.84
CA PHE A 186 10.73 -0.89 -5.91
C PHE A 186 9.22 -1.14 -5.95
N LEU A 187 8.40 -0.09 -6.05
CA LEU A 187 6.94 -0.25 -6.21
C LEU A 187 6.58 -0.89 -7.57
N ARG A 188 7.35 -0.61 -8.63
CA ARG A 188 7.21 -1.26 -9.94
C ARG A 188 7.60 -2.74 -9.95
N SER A 189 8.65 -3.11 -9.22
CA SER A 189 9.13 -4.50 -9.11
C SER A 189 9.78 -4.75 -7.74
N PRO A 190 9.01 -5.24 -6.75
CA PRO A 190 9.53 -5.43 -5.40
C PRO A 190 10.61 -6.52 -5.32
N THR A 191 11.84 -6.14 -5.01
CA THR A 191 12.96 -7.06 -4.80
C THR A 191 13.09 -7.46 -3.31
N PRO A 192 13.70 -8.62 -2.98
CA PRO A 192 13.98 -8.97 -1.59
C PRO A 192 14.97 -7.99 -0.95
N VAL A 193 14.53 -7.23 0.07
CA VAL A 193 15.39 -6.31 0.84
C VAL A 193 16.04 -6.99 2.05
N ARG A 194 15.46 -8.10 2.52
CA ARG A 194 16.00 -8.99 3.56
C ARG A 194 15.82 -10.41 3.10
N THR A 195 16.91 -11.14 2.92
CA THR A 195 16.91 -12.51 2.36
C THR A 195 16.23 -13.51 3.29
N TRP A 196 16.38 -13.32 4.60
CA TRP A 196 15.81 -14.17 5.65
C TRP A 196 14.28 -14.05 5.85
N LEU A 197 13.62 -13.04 5.26
CA LEU A 197 12.17 -12.85 5.38
C LEU A 197 11.40 -13.58 4.27
N LYS A 198 10.63 -14.60 4.66
CA LYS A 198 9.67 -15.29 3.76
C LYS A 198 8.48 -14.41 3.38
N VAL A 199 8.09 -13.45 4.23
CA VAL A 199 7.01 -12.49 3.94
C VAL A 199 7.55 -11.41 3.01
N LYS A 200 7.00 -11.34 1.80
CA LYS A 200 7.40 -10.37 0.77
C LYS A 200 6.26 -9.40 0.45
N MET A 201 6.59 -8.20 -0.03
CA MET A 201 5.61 -7.29 -0.61
C MET A 201 5.09 -7.91 -1.93
N PRO A 202 3.78 -7.97 -2.17
CA PRO A 202 3.24 -8.45 -3.45
C PRO A 202 3.65 -7.55 -4.61
N THR A 203 3.91 -8.12 -5.77
CA THR A 203 4.01 -7.37 -7.02
C THR A 203 2.62 -6.92 -7.45
N PHE A 204 2.38 -5.61 -7.44
CA PHE A 204 1.15 -5.02 -7.93
C PHE A 204 1.36 -4.49 -9.36
N ALA A 205 0.38 -4.72 -10.24
CA ALA A 205 0.35 -4.13 -11.58
C ALA A 205 -0.05 -2.64 -11.51
N PHE A 206 0.76 -1.81 -10.84
CA PHE A 206 0.55 -0.37 -10.77
C PHE A 206 0.80 0.28 -12.13
N SER A 207 -0.06 1.23 -12.51
CA SER A 207 0.23 2.18 -13.59
C SER A 207 1.33 3.16 -13.16
N ASP A 208 2.08 3.74 -14.12
CA ASP A 208 3.06 4.80 -13.82
C ASP A 208 2.46 5.97 -13.04
N LYS A 209 1.17 6.26 -13.24
CA LYS A 209 0.47 7.29 -12.47
C LYS A 209 0.34 6.88 -11.00
N GLU A 210 -0.09 5.66 -10.71
CA GLU A 210 -0.27 5.19 -9.33
C GLU A 210 1.06 5.11 -8.56
N VAL A 211 2.16 4.74 -9.24
CA VAL A 211 3.49 4.78 -8.62
C VAL A 211 3.91 6.21 -8.31
N ARG A 212 3.72 7.17 -9.24
CA ARG A 212 3.98 8.61 -8.96
C ARG A 212 3.08 9.14 -7.84
N ASP A 213 1.80 8.79 -7.84
CA ASP A 213 0.83 9.22 -6.82
C ASP A 213 1.23 8.70 -5.43
N LEU A 214 1.76 7.47 -5.33
CA LEU A 214 2.28 6.90 -4.08
C LEU A 214 3.58 7.57 -3.65
N THR A 215 4.56 7.75 -4.54
CA THR A 215 5.82 8.43 -4.21
C THR A 215 5.56 9.86 -3.71
N ALA A 216 4.76 10.63 -4.45
CA ALA A 216 4.39 12.00 -4.07
C ALA A 216 3.57 12.06 -2.76
N TYR A 217 2.75 11.04 -2.48
CA TYR A 217 2.06 10.91 -1.18
C TYR A 217 3.06 10.77 -0.03
N PHE A 218 4.04 9.87 -0.13
CA PHE A 218 5.03 9.68 0.94
C PHE A 218 5.96 10.89 1.10
N GLU A 219 6.35 11.54 0.00
CA GLU A 219 7.07 12.82 0.03
C GLU A 219 6.24 13.91 0.72
N ALA A 220 4.95 14.03 0.40
CA ALA A 220 4.06 14.99 1.05
C ALA A 220 3.83 14.70 2.54
N MET A 221 3.87 13.44 2.98
CA MET A 221 3.76 13.08 4.40
C MET A 221 5.04 13.39 5.19
N SER A 222 6.20 13.41 4.52
CA SER A 222 7.49 13.75 5.14
C SER A 222 7.54 15.21 5.64
N PRO A 223 8.14 15.47 6.82
CA PRO A 223 8.47 16.81 7.30
C PRO A 223 9.81 17.34 6.74
N GLY A 224 10.62 16.48 6.09
CA GLY A 224 11.94 16.82 5.56
C GLY A 224 11.90 17.55 4.21
N PRO A 225 13.07 17.96 3.67
CA PRO A 225 13.16 18.59 2.36
C PRO A 225 12.75 17.62 1.24
N GLU A 226 11.99 18.13 0.26
CA GLU A 226 11.51 17.33 -0.89
C GLU A 226 12.69 16.68 -1.65
N TYR A 227 13.79 17.42 -1.82
CA TYR A 227 15.00 17.01 -2.53
C TYR A 227 16.25 17.04 -1.63
N GLU A 228 17.12 16.05 -1.77
CA GLU A 228 18.40 15.96 -1.07
C GLU A 228 19.52 16.68 -1.83
N VAL A 229 20.16 17.66 -1.20
CA VAL A 229 21.26 18.40 -1.84
C VAL A 229 22.57 17.60 -1.75
N GLY A 230 23.28 17.47 -2.87
CA GLY A 230 24.64 16.92 -2.90
C GLY A 230 24.75 15.39 -3.05
N THR A 231 23.66 14.69 -3.35
CA THR A 231 23.60 13.23 -3.57
C THR A 231 24.54 12.68 -4.66
N HIS A 232 25.04 13.54 -5.55
CA HIS A 232 25.94 13.19 -6.64
C HIS A 232 27.41 13.57 -6.39
N LYS A 233 27.74 14.08 -5.19
CA LYS A 233 29.14 14.33 -4.83
C LYS A 233 29.77 13.03 -4.37
N THR A 234 30.82 12.59 -5.05
CA THR A 234 31.74 11.57 -4.52
C THR A 234 32.23 12.02 -3.15
N LYS A 235 32.20 11.10 -2.19
CA LYS A 235 32.77 11.32 -0.87
C LYS A 235 34.26 11.01 -0.92
N ASP A 236 35.00 11.58 0.03
CA ASP A 236 36.42 11.30 0.19
C ASP A 236 36.61 9.85 0.68
N ASN A 237 37.43 9.06 -0.02
CA ASN A 237 37.73 7.68 0.36
C ASN A 237 38.27 7.60 1.80
N ALA A 238 39.09 8.57 2.25
CA ALA A 238 39.61 8.60 3.61
C ALA A 238 38.54 8.86 4.68
N VAL A 239 37.41 9.49 4.33
CA VAL A 239 36.26 9.66 5.23
C VAL A 239 35.41 8.39 5.27
N ALA A 240 35.26 7.71 4.12
CA ALA A 240 34.53 6.44 4.05
C ALA A 240 35.29 5.30 4.78
N GLN A 241 36.62 5.26 4.65
CA GLN A 241 37.50 4.29 5.31
C GLN A 241 37.39 4.33 6.85
N LYS A 242 37.39 5.54 7.45
CA LYS A 242 37.13 5.69 8.90
C LYS A 242 35.78 5.15 9.34
N GLY A 243 34.79 5.14 8.45
CA GLY A 243 33.51 4.50 8.72
C GLY A 243 33.57 2.98 8.63
N ALA A 244 34.42 2.41 7.77
CA ALA A 244 34.66 0.97 7.70
C ALA A 244 35.30 0.46 9.00
N GLU A 245 36.34 1.14 9.50
CA GLU A 245 36.95 0.89 10.82
C GLU A 245 35.89 0.91 11.94
N MET A 246 35.02 1.91 11.94
CA MET A 246 33.94 2.05 12.92
C MET A 246 32.84 0.98 12.79
N VAL A 247 32.60 0.44 11.59
CA VAL A 247 31.71 -0.72 11.36
C VAL A 247 32.28 -1.98 12.03
N THR A 248 33.61 -2.16 11.98
CA THR A 248 34.33 -3.24 12.67
C THR A 248 34.23 -3.08 14.19
N TYR A 249 34.58 -1.92 14.76
CA TYR A 249 34.48 -1.67 16.21
C TYR A 249 33.08 -1.88 16.79
N MET A 250 32.03 -1.68 15.99
CA MET A 250 30.64 -1.78 16.44
C MET A 250 29.99 -3.15 16.19
N ASP A 251 30.74 -4.14 15.68
CA ASP A 251 30.24 -5.46 15.27
C ASP A 251 29.12 -5.40 14.22
N CYS A 252 29.07 -4.32 13.42
CA CYS A 252 27.97 -4.12 12.47
C CYS A 252 27.92 -5.22 11.39
N GLY A 253 29.09 -5.71 10.97
CA GLY A 253 29.21 -6.73 9.93
C GLY A 253 28.49 -8.05 10.25
N ARG A 254 28.49 -8.48 11.53
CA ARG A 254 27.78 -9.67 12.05
C ARG A 254 26.30 -9.77 11.67
N CYS A 255 25.69 -8.67 11.25
CA CYS A 255 24.36 -8.61 10.66
C CYS A 255 24.31 -8.10 9.21
N HIS A 256 25.27 -7.29 8.76
CA HIS A 256 25.16 -6.51 7.53
C HIS A 256 25.92 -7.07 6.32
N ASP A 257 26.93 -7.92 6.49
CA ASP A 257 27.86 -8.34 5.41
C ASP A 257 27.25 -9.30 4.38
N ASP A 258 26.37 -10.21 4.83
CA ASP A 258 25.64 -11.15 3.95
C ASP A 258 24.12 -10.84 3.87
N GLY A 259 23.67 -9.76 4.50
CA GLY A 259 22.24 -9.39 4.57
C GLY A 259 21.33 -10.41 5.28
N GLN A 260 21.91 -11.46 5.88
CA GLN A 260 21.21 -12.58 6.52
C GLN A 260 20.45 -12.19 7.80
N LYS A 261 20.77 -11.04 8.40
CA LYS A 261 20.09 -10.51 9.61
C LYS A 261 19.69 -9.04 9.42
N GLY A 262 20.62 -8.23 8.92
CA GLY A 262 20.48 -6.81 8.62
C GLY A 262 19.97 -6.54 7.19
N ILE A 263 20.41 -5.41 6.63
CA ILE A 263 20.27 -5.08 5.20
C ILE A 263 21.67 -4.71 4.73
N GLU A 264 22.12 -5.32 3.64
CA GLU A 264 23.33 -4.98 2.89
C GLU A 264 23.66 -3.48 2.89
N PHE A 265 24.91 -3.11 3.19
CA PHE A 265 25.36 -1.72 3.11
C PHE A 265 25.27 -1.16 1.68
N SER A 266 25.58 -1.99 0.68
CA SER A 266 25.42 -1.65 -0.75
C SER A 266 23.97 -1.28 -1.09
N LEU A 267 22.99 -2.05 -0.61
CA LEU A 267 21.57 -1.78 -0.79
C LEU A 267 21.08 -0.60 0.06
N ALA A 268 21.65 -0.41 1.26
CA ALA A 268 21.37 0.75 2.12
C ALA A 268 21.79 2.05 1.40
N SER A 269 23.00 2.10 0.86
CA SER A 269 23.55 3.19 0.04
C SER A 269 22.67 3.54 -1.16
N GLN A 270 22.17 2.54 -1.89
CA GLN A 270 21.29 2.76 -3.04
C GLN A 270 19.94 3.39 -2.66
N ARG A 271 19.40 3.10 -1.47
CA ARG A 271 17.99 3.36 -1.16
C ARG A 271 17.72 4.41 -0.10
N LEU A 272 18.61 4.60 0.87
CA LEU A 272 18.38 5.47 2.02
C LEU A 272 18.74 6.93 1.70
N ARG A 273 17.91 7.86 2.15
CA ARG A 273 18.22 9.30 2.16
C ARG A 273 19.35 9.58 3.17
N GLN A 274 20.33 10.39 2.77
CA GLN A 274 21.51 10.73 3.59
C GLN A 274 21.11 11.42 4.90
N ASP A 275 20.09 12.28 4.86
CA ASP A 275 19.64 13.05 6.04
C ASP A 275 18.83 12.21 7.03
N TRP A 276 18.34 11.03 6.60
CA TRP A 276 17.60 10.10 7.45
C TRP A 276 18.50 9.12 8.21
N ILE A 277 19.66 8.75 7.64
CA ILE A 277 20.58 7.79 8.27
C ILE A 277 20.97 8.21 9.71
N PRO A 278 21.32 9.48 9.99
CA PRO A 278 21.64 9.91 11.36
C PRO A 278 20.49 9.76 12.34
N LYS A 279 19.26 10.08 11.91
CA LYS A 279 18.05 9.95 12.73
C LYS A 279 17.79 8.50 13.10
N TRP A 280 17.92 7.60 12.12
CA TRP A 280 17.77 6.17 12.34
C TRP A 280 18.83 5.60 13.28
N LEU A 281 20.09 6.01 13.13
CA LEU A 281 21.20 5.52 13.97
C LEU A 281 21.07 5.95 15.44
N LYS A 282 20.60 7.17 15.71
CA LYS A 282 20.36 7.67 17.08
C LYS A 282 19.09 7.06 17.71
N ASP A 283 17.98 7.03 16.98
CA ASP A 283 16.65 6.72 17.53
C ASP A 283 16.06 5.37 17.07
N THR A 284 16.91 4.43 16.61
CA THR A 284 16.56 3.12 16.01
C THR A 284 15.29 2.45 16.60
N ARG A 285 15.29 2.14 17.90
CA ARG A 285 14.18 1.43 18.58
C ARG A 285 13.08 2.35 19.09
N ALA A 286 13.31 3.66 19.18
CA ALA A 286 12.24 4.63 19.42
C ALA A 286 11.37 4.78 18.16
N MET A 287 12.02 4.84 17.00
CA MET A 287 11.37 5.01 15.69
C MET A 287 10.67 3.74 15.19
N ILE A 288 11.24 2.55 15.37
CA ILE A 288 10.57 1.27 15.09
C ILE A 288 10.79 0.29 16.26
N PRO A 289 9.86 0.17 17.22
CA PRO A 289 10.03 -0.65 18.42
C PRO A 289 10.28 -2.15 18.21
N TRP A 290 9.96 -2.69 17.03
CA TRP A 290 10.17 -4.10 16.67
C TRP A 290 11.36 -4.34 15.72
N THR A 291 12.20 -3.33 15.49
CA THR A 291 13.40 -3.51 14.68
C THR A 291 14.41 -4.45 15.37
N PRO A 292 15.01 -5.42 14.65
CA PRO A 292 16.05 -6.28 15.24
C PRO A 292 17.33 -5.50 15.54
N MET A 293 17.61 -4.44 14.78
CA MET A 293 18.80 -3.60 14.94
C MET A 293 18.86 -3.03 16.38
N PRO A 294 20.01 -3.11 17.06
CA PRO A 294 20.18 -2.49 18.38
C PRO A 294 20.32 -0.97 18.28
N SER A 295 19.92 -0.29 19.35
CA SER A 295 20.36 1.09 19.58
C SER A 295 21.84 1.03 19.98
N HIS A 296 22.72 1.64 19.19
CA HIS A 296 24.15 1.61 19.44
C HIS A 296 24.61 2.75 20.35
N TRP A 297 23.86 3.86 20.40
CA TRP A 297 24.00 4.90 21.41
C TRP A 297 22.84 4.83 22.40
N VAL A 298 23.13 5.15 23.66
CA VAL A 298 22.12 5.21 24.72
C VAL A 298 21.81 6.67 25.01
N LYS A 299 20.52 7.03 25.04
CA LYS A 299 20.08 8.39 25.38
C LYS A 299 20.45 8.70 26.83
N ASP A 300 21.02 9.89 27.06
CA ASP A 300 21.41 10.37 28.38
C ASP A 300 21.06 11.85 28.51
N GLY A 301 19.98 12.15 29.27
CA GLY A 301 19.33 13.46 29.24
C GLY A 301 18.87 13.85 27.83
N ASP A 302 19.31 15.03 27.39
CA ASP A 302 19.08 15.55 26.04
C ASP A 302 20.11 15.05 25.00
N GLY A 303 21.14 14.32 25.44
CA GLY A 303 22.22 13.82 24.61
C GLY A 303 22.24 12.30 24.43
N TYR A 304 23.38 11.81 23.94
CA TYR A 304 23.64 10.38 23.69
C TYR A 304 25.03 10.03 24.20
N LYS A 305 25.21 8.81 24.70
CA LYS A 305 26.51 8.24 25.09
C LYS A 305 26.80 6.93 24.37
N VAL A 306 28.09 6.68 24.19
CA VAL A 306 28.62 5.41 23.71
C VAL A 306 28.54 4.36 24.85
N PRO A 307 28.05 3.13 24.60
CA PRO A 307 28.14 2.04 25.55
C PRO A 307 29.58 1.57 25.75
N THR A 308 29.93 1.17 26.97
CA THR A 308 31.30 0.73 27.35
C THR A 308 31.86 -0.47 26.58
N LYS A 309 31.03 -1.14 25.78
CA LYS A 309 31.44 -2.26 24.89
C LYS A 309 31.93 -1.79 23.52
N TYR A 310 31.95 -0.48 23.28
CA TYR A 310 32.33 0.19 22.04
C TYR A 310 33.19 1.43 22.35
N ASP A 311 33.96 1.39 23.45
CA ASP A 311 34.70 2.56 23.94
C ASP A 311 35.79 3.04 22.96
N GLU A 312 36.25 2.16 22.08
CA GLU A 312 37.15 2.42 20.95
C GLU A 312 36.60 3.51 20.03
N VAL A 313 35.27 3.55 19.85
CA VAL A 313 34.56 4.48 18.96
C VAL A 313 34.67 5.94 19.44
N ASN A 314 34.97 6.17 20.73
CA ASN A 314 35.21 7.52 21.25
C ASN A 314 36.45 8.19 20.61
N SER A 315 37.36 7.43 20.00
CA SER A 315 38.50 7.97 19.23
C SER A 315 38.08 8.73 17.96
N VAL A 316 36.90 8.42 17.40
CA VAL A 316 36.37 9.03 16.17
C VAL A 316 35.84 10.45 16.41
N GLY A 317 35.46 10.79 17.66
CA GLY A 317 34.91 12.08 18.04
C GLY A 317 33.65 11.94 18.90
N ASP A 318 32.83 13.00 18.93
CA ASP A 318 31.52 12.98 19.60
C ASP A 318 30.47 12.14 18.83
N VAL A 319 29.31 11.89 19.43
CA VAL A 319 28.25 11.06 18.83
C VAL A 319 27.76 11.61 17.48
N ASP A 320 27.78 12.93 17.29
CA ASP A 320 27.34 13.55 16.04
C ASP A 320 28.38 13.33 14.93
N THR A 321 29.67 13.39 15.26
CA THR A 321 30.79 13.01 14.39
C THR A 321 30.74 11.53 14.05
N GLN A 322 30.64 10.66 15.06
CA GLN A 322 30.53 9.19 14.90
C GLN A 322 29.38 8.81 13.95
N VAL A 323 28.17 9.30 14.21
CA VAL A 323 26.99 9.07 13.37
C VAL A 323 27.17 9.67 11.97
N GLY A 324 27.85 10.82 11.87
CA GLY A 324 28.24 11.45 10.62
C GLY A 324 29.15 10.56 9.76
N THR A 325 30.17 9.96 10.38
CA THR A 325 31.14 9.05 9.76
C THR A 325 30.46 7.79 9.20
N LEU A 326 29.60 7.12 9.98
CA LEU A 326 28.83 5.97 9.45
C LEU A 326 27.87 6.36 8.31
N LYS A 327 27.24 7.54 8.41
CA LYS A 327 26.41 8.09 7.32
C LYS A 327 27.24 8.31 6.05
N ASP A 328 28.46 8.85 6.17
CA ASP A 328 29.32 9.10 5.01
C ASP A 328 29.85 7.79 4.40
N LEU A 329 30.19 6.76 5.19
CA LEU A 329 30.42 5.39 4.69
C LEU A 329 29.20 4.88 3.91
N ILE A 330 28.01 4.87 4.52
CA ILE A 330 26.81 4.30 3.88
C ILE A 330 26.46 5.05 2.59
N VAL A 331 26.67 6.36 2.53
CA VAL A 331 26.49 7.12 1.28
C VAL A 331 27.55 6.73 0.24
N ALA A 332 28.81 6.57 0.66
CA ALA A 332 29.96 6.29 -0.22
C ALA A 332 30.11 4.82 -0.66
N TYR A 333 29.46 3.86 0.03
CA TYR A 333 29.76 2.43 -0.03
C TYR A 333 29.88 1.81 -1.43
N ASN A 334 29.08 2.26 -2.40
CA ASN A 334 29.12 1.74 -3.79
C ASN A 334 30.07 2.52 -4.72
N THR A 335 30.87 3.45 -4.19
CA THR A 335 31.66 4.44 -4.97
C THR A 335 33.05 4.73 -4.41
N ALA A 336 33.29 4.46 -3.12
CA ALA A 336 34.60 4.56 -2.50
C ALA A 336 35.34 3.22 -2.63
N GLU A 337 36.67 3.31 -2.74
CA GLU A 337 37.56 2.17 -2.52
C GLU A 337 37.72 2.02 -1.01
N LEU A 338 37.35 0.85 -0.48
CA LEU A 338 37.29 0.54 0.95
C LEU A 338 38.12 -0.70 1.23
N ASP A 339 38.95 -0.62 2.27
CA ASP A 339 39.77 -1.72 2.77
C ASP A 339 39.24 -2.12 4.15
N PHE A 340 38.57 -3.27 4.24
CA PHE A 340 38.05 -3.75 5.52
C PHE A 340 39.13 -4.52 6.32
N ASP A 341 40.14 -5.04 5.65
CA ASP A 341 41.21 -5.85 6.24
C ASP A 341 42.18 -4.95 7.03
N ALA A 342 42.46 -3.74 6.55
CA ALA A 342 43.23 -2.71 7.28
C ALA A 342 42.63 -2.30 8.64
N SER A 343 41.35 -2.64 8.93
CA SER A 343 40.73 -2.41 10.24
C SER A 343 41.00 -3.53 11.26
N LEU A 344 41.39 -4.71 10.78
CA LEU A 344 41.81 -5.87 11.57
C LEU A 344 43.32 -5.81 11.75
N GLY A 345 43.77 -4.89 12.61
CA GLY A 345 45.19 -4.59 12.78
C GLY A 345 46.04 -5.83 13.06
N GLU A 346 47.24 -5.85 12.47
CA GLU A 346 48.27 -6.89 12.53
C GLU A 346 48.51 -7.43 13.96
N GLY A 347 47.72 -8.44 14.35
CA GLY A 347 48.09 -9.38 15.39
C GLY A 347 48.94 -10.44 14.71
N GLY A 348 50.25 -10.40 14.90
CA GLY A 348 51.18 -11.30 14.22
C GLY A 348 50.92 -12.76 14.57
N ASP A 349 50.35 -13.50 13.63
CA ASP A 349 50.54 -14.95 13.54
C ASP A 349 51.81 -15.18 12.72
N ASP A 350 52.89 -15.55 13.41
CA ASP A 350 54.08 -16.12 12.79
C ASP A 350 53.69 -17.51 12.23
N GLU A 351 53.27 -17.57 10.97
CA GLU A 351 53.19 -18.84 10.24
C GLU A 351 54.61 -19.36 9.98
N GLU A 352 55.15 -20.14 10.92
CA GLU A 352 56.30 -21.00 10.66
C GLU A 352 55.95 -21.98 9.53
N GLU A 353 56.55 -21.79 8.35
CA GLU A 353 56.49 -22.72 7.23
C GLU A 353 57.14 -24.07 7.62
N GLY A 354 56.33 -24.97 8.15
CA GLY A 354 56.69 -26.37 8.35
C GLY A 354 56.52 -27.16 7.06
N GLU A 355 57.54 -27.18 6.20
CA GLU A 355 57.65 -28.16 5.11
C GLU A 355 57.81 -29.58 5.69
N GLU A 356 56.77 -30.41 5.58
CA GLU A 356 56.92 -31.88 5.59
C GLU A 356 56.27 -32.47 4.33
N ASP A 357 57.11 -32.62 3.31
CA ASP A 357 56.86 -33.37 2.08
C ASP A 357 57.34 -34.81 2.30
N ASP A 358 56.42 -35.79 2.38
CA ASP A 358 56.73 -37.16 1.95
C ASP A 358 55.49 -37.94 1.48
N SER A 359 55.75 -38.79 0.50
CA SER A 359 54.93 -39.90 0.00
C SER A 359 54.38 -40.80 1.14
N GLY A 360 53.24 -41.48 1.02
CA GLY A 360 52.52 -41.90 -0.18
C GLY A 360 52.69 -43.41 -0.37
N GLU A 361 51.62 -44.19 -0.23
CA GLU A 361 51.45 -45.52 -0.82
C GLU A 361 49.97 -45.92 -0.79
N ASP A 362 49.58 -46.77 -1.73
CA ASP A 362 48.20 -47.24 -1.93
C ASP A 362 47.79 -48.28 -0.87
N ASP A 363 46.48 -48.51 -0.71
CA ASP A 363 45.94 -49.88 -0.70
C ASP A 363 44.42 -49.86 -0.99
N ASP A 364 44.00 -50.83 -1.81
CA ASP A 364 42.61 -51.12 -2.19
C ASP A 364 41.83 -51.85 -1.07
N GLU A 365 40.56 -52.17 -1.36
CA GLU A 365 39.54 -53.03 -0.68
C GLU A 365 38.30 -52.21 -0.25
N GLU A 366 37.22 -52.20 -1.04
CA GLU A 366 36.18 -53.24 -1.26
C GLU A 366 35.13 -53.36 -0.12
N ASP A 367 33.91 -53.71 -0.56
CA ASP A 367 32.73 -54.23 0.16
C ASP A 367 31.77 -53.31 0.99
N ASP A 368 30.52 -53.30 0.48
CA ASP A 368 29.22 -53.54 1.15
C ASP A 368 28.72 -52.69 2.35
N GLU A 369 27.77 -51.77 2.10
CA GLU A 369 26.29 -52.04 2.15
C GLU A 369 25.43 -50.85 1.65
#